data_AF-A0A7W0I4P0-F1
#
_entry.id   AF-A0A7W0I4P0-F1
#
_cell.length_a   1.000
_cell.length_b   1.000
_cell.length_c   1.000
_cell.angle_alpha   90.00
_cell.angle_beta   90.00
_cell.angle_gamma   90.00
#
_symmetry.space_group_name_H-M   'P 1'
#
loop_
_entity.id
_entity.type
_entity.pdbx_description
1 polymer ?
#
loop_
_entity_poly.entity_id
_entity_poly.type
_entity_poly.pdbx_seq_one_letter_code
_entity_poly.pdbx_strand_id
1 'polypeptide(L)' 'MSKSQAQKQRQRHLREGKLDPAIQRLHWNGVNPVSKKTPSLKELQAKQLHKHKSRNLNHHHGDDSFFHVIVMPCSAA' A
#
# COMPACT_ATOMS: atom_id res chain seq x y z
N MET A 1 -25.59 -15.41 2.21
CA MET A 1 -24.18 -15.88 2.12
C MET A 1 -24.04 -17.16 2.91
N SER A 2 -23.85 -18.31 2.24
CA SER A 2 -23.64 -19.58 2.94
C SER A 2 -22.21 -19.67 3.46
N LYS A 3 -22.01 -20.38 4.58
CA LYS A 3 -20.66 -20.71 5.06
C LYS A 3 -19.92 -21.53 4.01
N SER A 4 -18.65 -21.21 3.77
CA SER A 4 -17.82 -21.98 2.84
C SER A 4 -17.66 -23.43 3.31
N GLN A 5 -17.44 -24.36 2.38
CA GLN A 5 -17.23 -25.77 2.71
C GLN A 5 -16.05 -25.95 3.68
N ALA A 6 -14.96 -25.20 3.46
CA ALA A 6 -13.80 -25.21 4.34
C ALA A 6 -14.14 -24.76 5.78
N GLN A 7 -15.02 -23.77 5.95
CA GLN A 7 -15.46 -23.34 7.28
C GLN A 7 -16.30 -24.41 7.99
N LYS A 8 -17.18 -25.09 7.25
CA LYS A 8 -18.01 -26.19 7.79
C LYS A 8 -17.15 -27.37 8.25
N GLN A 9 -16.14 -27.75 7.47
CA GLN A 9 -15.20 -28.82 7.83
C GLN A 9 -14.41 -28.48 9.09
N ARG A 10 -13.89 -27.25 9.22
CA ARG A 10 -13.23 -26.80 10.46
C ARG A 10 -14.14 -26.91 11.68
N GLN A 11 -15.39 -26.45 11.57
CA GLN A 11 -16.37 -26.57 12.66
C GLN A 11 -16.70 -28.03 13.02
N ARG A 12 -16.68 -28.93 12.04
CA ARG A 12 -16.83 -30.37 12.29
C ARG A 12 -15.63 -30.92 13.07
N HIS A 13 -14.40 -30.62 12.64
CA HIS A 13 -13.20 -31.11 13.31
C HIS A 13 -13.04 -30.59 14.75
N LEU A 14 -13.44 -29.34 15.01
CA LEU A 14 -13.49 -28.81 16.37
C LEU A 14 -14.48 -29.57 17.26
N ARG A 15 -15.66 -29.91 16.73
CA ARG A 15 -16.65 -30.74 17.45
C ARG A 15 -16.15 -32.17 17.71
N GLU A 16 -15.33 -32.70 16.80
CA GLU A 16 -14.67 -34.01 16.95
C GLU A 16 -13.48 -33.96 17.95
N GLY A 17 -13.16 -32.81 18.53
CA GLY A 17 -12.05 -32.64 19.48
C GLY A 17 -10.67 -32.52 18.83
N LYS A 18 -10.60 -32.28 17.51
CA LYS A 18 -9.32 -32.06 16.81
C LYS A 18 -8.82 -30.64 17.03
N LEU A 19 -7.51 -30.46 16.84
CA LEU A 19 -6.85 -29.16 16.97
C LEU A 19 -7.42 -28.11 16.01
N ASP A 20 -7.50 -26.88 16.50
CA ASP A 20 -7.90 -25.73 15.68
C ASP A 20 -6.75 -25.29 14.76
N PRO A 21 -6.90 -25.36 13.43
CA PRO A 21 -5.89 -24.84 12.51
C PRO A 21 -5.68 -23.33 12.63
N ALA A 22 -6.58 -22.57 13.28
CA ALA A 22 -6.36 -21.15 13.54
C ALA A 22 -5.16 -20.90 14.47
N ILE A 23 -4.85 -21.82 15.39
CA ILE A 23 -3.72 -21.71 16.32
C ILE A 23 -2.38 -21.76 15.56
N GLN A 24 -2.32 -22.57 14.50
CA GLN A 24 -1.12 -22.74 13.68
C GLN A 24 -0.98 -21.70 12.57
N ARG A 25 -2.01 -20.88 12.34
CA ARG A 25 -1.98 -19.87 11.28
C ARG A 25 -1.18 -18.67 11.74
N LEU A 26 -0.24 -18.24 10.91
CA LEU A 26 0.45 -16.98 11.10
C LEU A 26 -0.55 -15.82 10.97
N HIS A 27 -0.40 -14.85 11.85
CA HIS A 27 -1.16 -13.61 11.84
C HIS A 27 -0.26 -12.48 11.32
N TRP A 28 -0.85 -11.55 10.56
CA TRP A 28 -0.12 -10.40 10.00
C TRP A 28 0.19 -9.31 11.06
N ASN A 29 -0.23 -9.49 12.31
CA ASN A 29 0.08 -8.62 13.44
C ASN A 29 -0.25 -7.14 13.19
N GLY A 30 -1.41 -6.88 12.57
CA GLY A 30 -1.87 -5.53 12.23
C GLY A 30 -1.20 -4.91 11.00
N VAL A 31 -0.24 -5.61 10.37
CA VAL A 31 0.32 -5.19 9.08
C VAL A 31 -0.66 -5.57 7.98
N ASN A 32 -1.08 -4.59 7.17
CA ASN A 32 -1.78 -4.89 5.92
C ASN A 32 -0.72 -5.03 4.81
N PRO A 33 -0.41 -6.26 4.33
CA PRO A 33 0.63 -6.46 3.33
C PRO A 33 0.31 -5.78 1.99
N VAL A 34 -0.96 -5.45 1.74
CA VAL A 34 -1.43 -4.85 0.48
C VAL A 34 -1.39 -3.32 0.51
N SER A 35 -1.22 -2.70 1.69
CA SER A 35 -1.30 -1.24 1.81
C SER A 35 -0.02 -0.50 1.42
N LYS A 36 1.13 -1.19 1.36
CA LYS A 36 2.40 -0.57 0.91
C LYS A 36 2.45 -0.57 -0.61
N LYS A 37 1.65 0.31 -1.23
CA LYS A 37 1.67 0.52 -2.68
C LYS A 37 2.72 1.57 -3.03
N THR A 38 3.59 1.25 -3.97
CA THR A 38 4.41 2.26 -4.66
C THR A 38 3.47 3.32 -5.25
N PRO A 39 3.74 4.62 -5.06
CA PRO A 39 2.88 5.67 -5.61
C PRO A 39 2.81 5.53 -7.13
N SER A 40 1.64 5.82 -7.70
CA SER A 40 1.50 5.93 -9.15
C SER A 40 2.31 7.12 -9.69
N LEU A 41 2.64 7.12 -10.98
CA LEU A 41 3.40 8.21 -11.61
C LEU A 41 2.74 9.58 -11.39
N LYS A 42 1.40 9.65 -11.47
CA LYS A 42 0.62 10.86 -11.21
C LYS A 42 0.75 11.34 -9.75
N GLU A 43 0.67 10.41 -8.80
CA GLU A 43 0.82 10.73 -7.38
C GLU A 43 2.22 11.20 -7.02
N LEU A 44 3.25 10.61 -7.64
CA LEU A 44 4.63 11.00 -7.44
C LEU A 44 4.89 12.42 -7.94
N GLN A 45 4.42 12.74 -9.16
CA GLN A 45 4.51 14.09 -9.72
C GLN A 45 3.79 15.13 -8.85
N ALA A 46 2.55 14.85 -8.43
CA ALA A 46 1.80 15.74 -7.55
C ALA A 46 2.51 15.97 -6.21
N LYS A 47 3.05 14.90 -5.59
CA LYS A 47 3.83 15.02 -4.36
C LYS A 47 5.05 15.91 -4.55
N GLN A 48 5.81 15.75 -5.63
CA GLN A 48 6.98 16.58 -5.91
C GLN A 48 6.63 18.07 -6.06
N LEU A 49 5.59 18.38 -6.85
CA LEU A 49 5.13 19.75 -7.09
C LEU A 49 4.64 20.45 -5.80
N HIS A 50 4.04 19.70 -4.88
CA HIS A 50 3.44 20.25 -3.67
C HIS A 50 4.32 20.15 -2.42
N LYS A 51 5.35 19.29 -2.42
CA LYS A 51 6.23 19.03 -1.26
C LYS A 51 6.89 20.30 -0.72
N HIS A 52 7.25 21.23 -1.60
CA HIS A 52 7.99 22.45 -1.24
C HIS A 52 7.16 23.72 -1.41
N LYS A 53 5.85 23.60 -1.70
CA LYS A 53 5.01 24.75 -2.03
C LYS A 53 4.43 25.47 -0.79
N SER A 54 4.38 24.82 0.37
CA SER A 54 3.87 25.44 1.59
C SER A 54 4.99 26.03 2.44
N ARG A 55 5.35 27.30 2.18
CA ARG A 55 5.48 28.37 3.20
C ARG A 55 5.91 29.73 2.60
N ASN A 56 5.27 30.19 1.54
CA ASN A 56 5.52 31.55 1.04
C ASN A 56 4.21 32.32 0.86
N LEU A 57 3.80 33.04 1.92
CA LEU A 57 2.79 34.08 1.77
C LEU A 57 3.34 35.31 1.02
N ASN A 58 4.65 35.37 0.75
CA ASN A 58 5.33 36.48 0.05
C ASN A 58 6.58 35.97 -0.72
N HIS A 59 6.46 35.19 -1.80
CA HIS A 59 7.61 34.95 -2.69
C HIS A 59 7.49 35.85 -3.91
N HIS A 60 8.25 36.94 -3.91
CA HIS A 60 8.49 37.72 -5.11
C HIS A 60 9.11 36.82 -6.18
N HIS A 61 8.50 36.85 -7.36
CA HIS A 61 8.86 36.10 -8.54
C HIS A 61 10.28 36.49 -9.00
N GLY A 62 11.25 35.62 -8.77
CA GLY A 62 12.62 35.75 -9.27
C GLY A 62 13.09 34.42 -9.85
N ASP A 63 12.92 34.28 -11.16
CA ASP A 63 13.73 33.55 -12.16
C ASP A 63 14.40 32.18 -11.93
N ASP A 64 14.17 31.45 -10.83
CA ASP A 64 14.78 30.12 -10.67
C ASP A 64 13.91 28.99 -11.25
N SER A 65 14.18 28.69 -12.52
CA SER A 65 13.57 27.59 -13.27
C SER A 65 14.11 26.23 -12.78
N PHE A 66 13.45 25.62 -11.79
CA PHE A 66 13.81 24.27 -11.31
C PHE A 66 13.38 23.19 -12.34
N PHE A 67 14.31 22.80 -13.21
CA PHE A 67 14.13 21.72 -14.19
C PHE A 67 13.88 20.38 -13.48
N HIS A 68 12.64 19.89 -13.53
CA HIS A 68 12.34 18.51 -13.18
C HIS A 68 12.74 17.60 -14.34
N VAL A 69 13.99 17.13 -14.35
CA VAL A 69 14.43 16.10 -15.30
C VAL A 69 13.71 14.81 -14.95
N ILE A 70 12.68 14.47 -15.73
CA ILE A 70 11.99 13.18 -15.65
C ILE A 70 13.00 12.15 -16.19
N VAL A 71 13.75 11.51 -15.30
CA VAL A 71 14.54 10.32 -15.66
C VAL A 71 13.53 9.21 -15.97
N MET A 72 13.32 8.96 -17.26
CA MET A 72 12.53 7.85 -17.77
C MET A 72 13.18 6.55 -17.28
N PRO A 73 12.45 5.64 -16.58
CA PRO A 73 13.01 4.33 -16.28
C PRO A 73 13.25 3.60 -17.61
N CYS A 74 14.49 3.17 -17.80
CA CYS A 74 14.94 2.37 -18.93
C CYS A 74 13.97 1.20 -19.17
N SER A 75 13.44 1.08 -20.38
CA SER A 75 12.59 -0.03 -20.79
C SER A 75 13.43 -1.31 -20.79
N ALA A 76 13.13 -2.23 -19.88
CA ALA A 76 13.71 -3.57 -19.92
C ALA A 76 13.19 -4.28 -21.16
N ALA A 77 14.10 -4.59 -22.09
CA ALA A 77 13.87 -5.46 -23.24
C ALA A 77 13.98 -6.93 -22.84
#